data_AF-A0AAV8ZKE2-F1
#
_entry.id   AF-A0AAV8ZKE2-F1
#
_cell.length_a   1.000
_cell.length_b   1.000
_cell.length_c   1.000
_cell.angle_alpha   90.00
_cell.angle_beta   90.00
_cell.angle_gamma   90.00
#
_symmetry.space_group_name_H-M   'P 1'
#
loop_
_entity.id
_entity.type
_entity.pdbx_description
1 polymer ?
#
loop_
_entity_poly.entity_id
_entity_poly.type
_entity_poly.pdbx_seq_one_letter_code
_entity_poly.pdbx_strand_id
1 'polypeptide(L)'
;MQAYLNAGAIVQEDISEASVIFGVKQVPVGQLIPDKTYCMFSHTIKAQESNLPLLDAILEKRIRLIDYEKLMDEKGQRVVAFGKMAGIAGTVNILHGLGLRLLALGHHTPFMHIGPAHNYRNSSMARQAVRDAGYEIALGLMPKSIGPLTFVFTGSGNVSQGSQEVFLELPHEYVTPELLKKAAEHGSLNKVYGCEVRRRHYLERADGGGFDPVEYEEHPERYISTFSKKIAPYASVIINGIYWAVNSPKLLTIPDAKHLLRPAHTPWLPTSVGAPALPHRMLGICDISADPGGSIEFMNECTTIDTPFCLYDADRNKDTNSFSGSGGFSV
;
A
#
# COMPACT_ATOMS: atom_id res chain seq x y z
N MET A 1 27.19 -11.96 6.81
CA MET A 1 28.09 -13.13 6.66
C MET A 1 28.35 -13.84 7.99
N GLN A 2 28.82 -13.15 9.04
CA GLN A 2 29.12 -13.78 10.34
C GLN A 2 27.95 -14.58 10.95
N ALA A 3 26.71 -14.09 10.82
CA ALA A 3 25.53 -14.81 11.29
C ALA A 3 25.35 -16.19 10.63
N TYR A 4 25.69 -16.32 9.34
CA TYR A 4 25.63 -17.60 8.61
C TYR A 4 26.73 -18.55 9.06
N LEU A 5 27.97 -18.06 9.20
CA LEU A 5 29.09 -18.84 9.70
C LEU A 5 28.82 -19.37 11.12
N ASN A 6 28.27 -18.53 11.99
CA ASN A 6 27.90 -18.91 13.35
C ASN A 6 26.78 -19.98 13.40
N ALA A 7 25.93 -20.04 12.37
CA ALA A 7 24.91 -21.08 12.22
C ALA A 7 25.46 -22.37 11.57
N GLY A 8 26.76 -22.42 11.24
CA GLY A 8 27.42 -23.57 10.62
C GLY A 8 27.35 -23.61 9.10
N ALA A 9 26.96 -22.52 8.43
CA ALA A 9 26.94 -22.47 6.98
C ALA A 9 28.37 -22.41 6.40
N ILE A 10 28.59 -23.11 5.29
CA ILE A 10 29.79 -22.97 4.47
C ILE A 10 29.57 -21.79 3.54
N VAL A 11 30.47 -20.80 3.59
CA VAL A 11 30.39 -19.61 2.74
C VAL A 11 31.34 -19.79 1.57
N GLN A 12 30.77 -19.89 0.37
CA GLN A 12 31.50 -20.04 -0.89
C GLN A 12 30.72 -19.35 -2.02
N GLU A 13 31.44 -18.90 -3.04
CA GLU A 13 30.86 -18.26 -4.23
C GLU A 13 30.24 -19.28 -5.19
N ASP A 14 30.89 -20.43 -5.37
CA ASP A 14 30.38 -21.50 -6.22
C ASP A 14 29.37 -22.36 -5.47
N ILE A 15 28.12 -22.37 -5.94
CA ILE A 15 27.03 -23.17 -5.39
C ILE A 15 26.72 -24.42 -6.23
N SER A 16 27.60 -24.77 -7.19
CA SER A 16 27.39 -25.90 -8.12
C SER A 16 27.19 -27.24 -7.44
N GLU A 17 27.77 -27.45 -6.26
CA GLU A 17 27.59 -28.67 -5.45
C GLU A 17 26.20 -28.75 -4.80
N ALA A 18 25.50 -27.61 -4.63
CA ALA A 18 24.18 -27.60 -3.99
C ALA A 18 23.17 -28.43 -4.79
N SER A 19 22.41 -29.27 -4.09
CA SER A 19 21.31 -30.04 -4.71
C SER A 19 20.01 -29.24 -4.79
N VAL A 20 19.82 -28.33 -3.83
CA VAL A 20 18.67 -27.43 -3.72
C VAL A 20 19.16 -26.01 -3.53
N ILE A 21 18.65 -25.09 -4.35
CA ILE A 21 19.03 -23.68 -4.34
C ILE A 21 17.82 -22.86 -3.88
N PHE A 22 18.00 -22.10 -2.80
CA PHE A 22 16.96 -21.24 -2.23
C PHE A 22 17.24 -19.78 -2.63
N GLY A 23 16.28 -19.14 -3.28
CA GLY A 23 16.33 -17.73 -3.61
C GLY A 23 14.99 -17.07 -3.30
N VAL A 24 14.98 -15.77 -3.00
CA VAL A 24 13.70 -15.06 -2.77
C VAL A 24 13.02 -14.75 -4.11
N LYS A 25 13.78 -14.29 -5.10
CA LYS A 25 13.28 -13.85 -6.42
C LYS A 25 13.78 -14.77 -7.53
N GLN A 26 13.26 -14.55 -8.75
CA GLN A 26 13.74 -15.28 -9.92
C GLN A 26 15.24 -15.10 -10.16
N VAL A 27 15.88 -16.15 -10.63
CA VAL A 27 17.28 -16.15 -11.06
C VAL A 27 17.34 -15.79 -12.55
N PRO A 28 18.26 -14.92 -12.99
CA PRO A 28 18.44 -14.65 -14.42
C PRO A 28 18.65 -15.94 -15.20
N VAL A 29 17.99 -16.06 -16.37
CA VAL A 29 17.99 -17.30 -17.18
C VAL A 29 19.40 -17.83 -17.45
N GLY A 30 20.36 -16.96 -17.75
CA GLY A 30 21.76 -17.33 -18.01
C GLY A 30 22.52 -17.88 -16.80
N GLN A 31 22.01 -17.67 -15.58
CA GLN A 31 22.63 -18.13 -14.32
C GLN A 31 21.97 -19.40 -13.77
N LEU A 32 20.95 -19.93 -14.44
CA LEU A 32 20.32 -21.19 -14.04
C LEU A 32 21.25 -22.39 -14.30
N ILE A 33 21.49 -23.16 -13.25
CA ILE A 33 22.30 -24.38 -13.27
C ILE A 33 21.38 -25.56 -13.63
N PRO A 34 21.69 -26.32 -14.70
CA PRO A 34 20.90 -27.48 -15.10
C PRO A 34 20.83 -28.58 -14.05
N ASP A 35 19.76 -29.38 -14.11
CA ASP A 35 19.55 -30.58 -13.30
C ASP A 35 19.53 -30.33 -11.77
N LYS A 36 19.14 -29.12 -11.35
CA LYS A 36 19.00 -28.71 -9.94
C LYS A 36 17.55 -28.57 -9.49
N THR A 37 17.35 -28.50 -8.18
CA THR A 37 16.08 -28.07 -7.58
C THR A 37 16.17 -26.61 -7.14
N TYR A 38 15.20 -25.77 -7.52
CA TYR A 38 15.11 -24.37 -7.13
C TYR A 38 13.87 -24.10 -6.28
N CYS A 39 14.03 -23.38 -5.16
CA CYS A 39 12.95 -22.85 -4.34
C CYS A 39 12.94 -21.32 -4.44
N MET A 40 11.92 -20.74 -5.07
CA MET A 40 11.83 -19.29 -5.31
C MET A 40 10.41 -18.83 -5.65
N PHE A 41 10.15 -17.52 -5.60
CA PHE A 41 9.04 -16.91 -6.31
C PHE A 41 9.41 -16.79 -7.79
N SER A 42 8.94 -17.72 -8.64
CA SER A 42 9.24 -17.69 -10.07
C SER A 42 8.38 -16.69 -10.84
N HIS A 43 7.21 -16.34 -10.29
CA HIS A 43 6.21 -15.50 -10.95
C HIS A 43 5.74 -16.05 -12.31
N THR A 44 5.76 -17.38 -12.49
CA THR A 44 5.38 -18.07 -13.74
C THR A 44 3.95 -18.62 -13.74
N ILE A 45 3.37 -18.91 -12.57
CA ILE A 45 2.06 -19.58 -12.46
C ILE A 45 0.88 -18.80 -13.04
N LYS A 46 1.00 -17.47 -13.11
CA LYS A 46 0.01 -16.56 -13.68
C LYS A 46 0.18 -16.33 -15.18
N ALA A 47 1.10 -17.05 -15.84
CA ALA A 47 1.42 -16.90 -17.26
C ALA A 47 1.72 -15.46 -17.68
N GLN A 48 2.40 -14.70 -16.82
CA GLN A 48 2.86 -13.36 -17.15
C GLN A 48 3.93 -13.44 -18.25
N GLU A 49 3.69 -12.78 -19.38
CA GLU A 49 4.51 -12.88 -20.60
C GLU A 49 6.02 -12.65 -20.33
N SER A 50 6.34 -11.67 -19.48
CA SER A 50 7.71 -11.34 -19.10
C SER A 50 8.47 -12.48 -18.39
N ASN A 51 7.76 -13.41 -17.75
CA ASN A 51 8.35 -14.52 -16.99
C ASN A 51 8.27 -15.86 -17.74
N LEU A 52 7.63 -15.94 -18.91
CA LEU A 52 7.58 -17.17 -19.70
C LEU A 52 8.96 -17.65 -20.17
N PRO A 53 9.92 -16.79 -20.58
CA PRO A 53 11.26 -17.25 -20.92
C PRO A 53 11.99 -17.95 -19.77
N LEU A 54 11.67 -17.59 -18.51
CA LEU A 54 12.20 -18.29 -17.34
C LEU A 54 11.63 -19.70 -17.23
N LEU A 55 10.34 -19.87 -17.49
CA LEU A 55 9.67 -21.17 -17.46
C LEU A 55 10.25 -22.10 -18.53
N ASP A 56 10.45 -21.60 -19.75
CA ASP A 56 11.07 -22.36 -20.85
C ASP A 56 12.47 -22.82 -20.45
N ALA A 57 13.30 -21.92 -19.92
CA ALA A 57 14.64 -22.25 -19.46
C ALA A 57 14.65 -23.28 -18.32
N ILE A 58 13.68 -23.24 -17.40
CA ILE A 58 13.53 -24.22 -16.32
C ILE A 58 13.27 -25.62 -16.91
N LEU A 59 12.40 -25.72 -17.92
CA LEU A 59 12.09 -26.98 -18.58
C LEU A 59 13.30 -27.52 -19.38
N GLU A 60 13.92 -26.68 -20.21
CA GLU A 60 15.09 -27.04 -21.03
C GLU A 60 16.25 -27.54 -20.17
N LYS A 61 16.50 -26.88 -19.04
CA LYS A 61 17.57 -27.22 -18.10
C LYS A 61 17.20 -28.35 -17.14
N ARG A 62 16.02 -28.97 -17.29
CA ARG A 62 15.49 -30.05 -16.43
C ARG A 62 15.51 -29.68 -14.94
N ILE A 63 15.22 -28.41 -14.65
CA ILE A 63 15.17 -27.90 -13.28
C ILE A 63 13.86 -28.30 -12.62
N ARG A 64 13.93 -28.79 -11.38
CA ARG A 64 12.74 -28.95 -10.53
C ARG A 64 12.45 -27.64 -9.80
N LEU A 65 11.31 -27.03 -10.13
CA LEU A 65 10.86 -25.79 -9.47
C LEU A 65 9.91 -26.09 -8.30
N ILE A 66 10.23 -25.55 -7.13
CA ILE A 66 9.34 -25.46 -5.96
C ILE A 66 8.97 -23.98 -5.80
N ASP A 67 7.79 -23.62 -6.29
CA ASP A 67 7.31 -22.23 -6.25
C ASP A 67 6.69 -21.91 -4.88
N TYR A 68 7.28 -20.93 -4.18
CA TYR A 68 6.78 -20.47 -2.88
C TYR A 68 5.34 -19.93 -2.95
N GLU A 69 4.88 -19.44 -4.10
CA GLU A 69 3.51 -18.93 -4.27
C GLU A 69 2.46 -20.04 -4.12
N LYS A 70 2.86 -21.30 -4.33
CA LYS A 70 1.98 -22.48 -4.29
C LYS A 70 2.21 -23.38 -3.07
N LEU A 71 3.12 -23.04 -2.17
CA LEU A 71 3.28 -23.75 -0.90
C LEU A 71 2.09 -23.48 0.02
N MET A 72 1.34 -24.54 0.33
CA MET A 72 0.15 -24.51 1.16
C MET A 72 0.24 -25.54 2.29
N ASP A 73 -0.44 -25.26 3.40
CA ASP A 73 -0.66 -26.25 4.47
C ASP A 73 -1.78 -27.23 4.10
N GLU A 74 -2.08 -28.17 5.00
CA GLU A 74 -3.13 -29.18 4.83
C GLU A 74 -4.54 -28.58 4.68
N LYS A 75 -4.74 -27.32 5.06
CA LYS A 75 -6.00 -26.58 4.96
C LYS A 75 -6.06 -25.71 3.70
N GLY A 76 -5.05 -25.77 2.83
CA GLY A 76 -4.96 -24.96 1.62
C GLY A 76 -4.51 -23.51 1.88
N GLN A 77 -4.04 -23.17 3.08
CA GLN A 77 -3.55 -21.84 3.40
C GLN A 77 -2.10 -21.69 2.97
N ARG A 78 -1.79 -20.59 2.28
CA ARG A 78 -0.42 -20.30 1.83
C ARG A 78 0.51 -20.07 3.03
N VAL A 79 1.62 -20.81 3.09
CA VAL A 79 2.55 -20.78 4.24
C VAL A 79 3.69 -19.78 4.09
N VAL A 80 4.03 -19.36 2.87
CA VAL A 80 5.08 -18.37 2.61
C VAL A 80 4.47 -17.10 2.02
N ALA A 81 4.31 -16.05 2.83
CA ALA A 81 3.78 -14.76 2.38
C ALA A 81 4.43 -13.59 3.14
N PHE A 82 4.63 -12.48 2.43
CA PHE A 82 5.23 -11.25 2.98
C PHE A 82 4.20 -10.17 3.31
N GLY A 83 2.90 -10.45 3.17
CA GLY A 83 1.85 -9.44 3.25
C GLY A 83 1.91 -8.59 4.53
N LYS A 84 2.18 -9.20 5.68
CA LYS A 84 2.28 -8.47 6.95
C LYS A 84 3.45 -7.49 6.98
N MET A 85 4.63 -7.91 6.54
CA MET A 85 5.80 -7.04 6.45
C MET A 85 5.61 -5.95 5.38
N ALA A 86 4.92 -6.25 4.28
CA ALA A 86 4.55 -5.24 3.28
C ALA A 86 3.61 -4.18 3.87
N GLY A 87 2.62 -4.58 4.67
CA GLY A 87 1.76 -3.69 5.46
C GLY A 87 2.56 -2.74 6.37
N ILE A 88 3.49 -3.31 7.13
CA ILE A 88 4.38 -2.56 8.03
C ILE A 88 5.23 -1.55 7.25
N ALA A 89 5.97 -2.01 6.23
CA ALA A 89 6.87 -1.16 5.45
C ALA A 89 6.12 -0.07 4.67
N GLY A 90 5.01 -0.42 4.02
CA GLY A 90 4.16 0.52 3.30
C GLY A 90 3.60 1.60 4.21
N THR A 91 3.17 1.23 5.43
CA THR A 91 2.64 2.20 6.39
C THR A 91 3.72 3.14 6.93
N VAL A 92 4.92 2.64 7.20
CA VAL A 92 6.05 3.50 7.59
C VAL A 92 6.41 4.46 6.45
N ASN A 93 6.44 3.97 5.20
CA ASN A 93 6.73 4.82 4.04
C ASN A 93 5.66 5.88 3.81
N ILE A 94 4.36 5.56 3.89
CA ILE A 94 3.33 6.59 3.68
C ILE A 94 3.30 7.63 4.80
N LEU A 95 3.67 7.27 6.03
CA LEU A 95 3.84 8.23 7.12
C LEU A 95 5.03 9.16 6.86
N HIS A 96 6.15 8.62 6.37
CA HIS A 96 7.28 9.43 5.90
C HIS A 96 6.87 10.37 4.74
N GLY A 97 6.19 9.84 3.73
CA GLY A 97 5.67 10.60 2.59
C GLY A 97 4.69 11.68 2.99
N LEU A 98 3.84 11.41 3.98
CA LEU A 98 2.94 12.39 4.57
C LEU A 98 3.72 13.55 5.21
N GLY A 99 4.81 13.26 5.92
CA GLY A 99 5.72 14.28 6.45
C GLY A 99 6.32 15.17 5.35
N LEU A 100 6.82 14.57 4.27
CA LEU A 100 7.34 15.30 3.10
C LEU A 100 6.26 16.13 2.40
N ARG A 101 5.07 15.56 2.20
CA ARG A 101 3.95 16.23 1.55
C ARG A 101 3.48 17.43 2.35
N LEU A 102 3.32 17.29 3.66
CA LEU A 102 2.90 18.39 4.53
C LEU A 102 3.97 19.48 4.61
N LEU A 103 5.26 19.11 4.62
CA LEU A 103 6.35 20.08 4.52
C LEU A 103 6.30 20.87 3.21
N ALA A 104 6.07 20.21 2.07
CA ALA A 104 5.92 20.86 0.76
C ALA A 104 4.70 21.79 0.72
N LEU A 105 3.68 21.52 1.53
CA LEU A 105 2.51 22.40 1.74
C LEU A 105 2.76 23.51 2.78
N GLY A 106 3.99 23.65 3.30
CA GLY A 106 4.38 24.70 4.25
C GLY A 106 4.08 24.37 5.72
N HIS A 107 3.89 23.09 6.07
CA HIS A 107 3.60 22.66 7.43
C HIS A 107 4.73 21.85 8.05
N HIS A 108 5.19 22.31 9.21
CA HIS A 108 6.00 21.49 10.10
C HIS A 108 5.09 20.55 10.89
N THR A 109 5.32 19.24 10.79
CA THR A 109 4.50 18.21 11.47
C THR A 109 5.37 17.11 12.04
N PRO A 110 4.91 16.40 13.09
CA PRO A 110 5.66 15.29 13.68
C PRO A 110 6.05 14.18 12.69
N PHE A 111 5.26 13.99 11.63
CA PHE A 111 5.54 12.99 10.58
C PHE A 111 6.88 13.24 9.86
N MET A 112 7.41 14.47 9.87
CA MET A 112 8.71 14.81 9.28
C MET A 112 9.88 14.07 9.94
N HIS A 113 9.71 13.57 11.16
CA HIS A 113 10.75 12.87 11.91
C HIS A 113 10.76 11.35 11.62
N ILE A 114 9.78 10.86 10.85
CA ILE A 114 9.73 9.47 10.40
C ILE A 114 10.55 9.36 9.11
N GLY A 115 11.63 8.58 9.14
CA GLY A 115 12.38 8.19 7.94
C GLY A 115 11.69 7.07 7.12
N PRO A 116 12.16 6.81 5.89
CA PRO A 116 11.64 5.73 5.07
C PRO A 116 11.98 4.36 5.67
N ALA A 117 11.16 3.35 5.38
CA ALA A 117 11.23 2.03 6.01
C ALA A 117 12.61 1.34 5.88
N HIS A 118 13.28 1.51 4.74
CA HIS A 118 14.59 0.91 4.47
C HIS A 118 15.74 1.53 5.28
N ASN A 119 15.53 2.69 5.92
CA ASN A 119 16.53 3.31 6.80
C ASN A 119 16.57 2.68 8.19
N TYR A 120 15.57 1.88 8.56
CA TYR A 120 15.55 1.20 9.85
C TYR A 120 16.14 -0.21 9.73
N ARG A 121 16.92 -0.62 10.73
CA ARG A 121 17.53 -1.96 10.77
C ARG A 121 16.49 -3.06 10.94
N ASN A 122 15.36 -2.76 11.56
CA ASN A 122 14.25 -3.68 11.79
C ASN A 122 12.94 -2.90 12.04
N SER A 123 11.82 -3.62 12.02
CA SER A 123 10.48 -3.05 12.21
C SER A 123 10.27 -2.43 13.58
N SER A 124 10.97 -2.88 14.62
CA SER A 124 10.87 -2.31 15.97
C SER A 124 11.39 -0.88 16.00
N MET A 125 12.52 -0.60 15.35
CA MET A 125 13.08 0.76 15.26
C MET A 125 12.17 1.68 14.45
N ALA A 126 11.58 1.18 13.36
CA ALA A 126 10.62 1.95 12.57
C ALA A 126 9.38 2.32 13.41
N ARG A 127 8.81 1.35 14.15
CA ARG A 127 7.67 1.59 15.05
C ARG A 127 7.99 2.57 16.16
N GLN A 128 9.20 2.54 16.71
CA GLN A 128 9.63 3.52 17.71
C GLN A 128 9.61 4.95 17.14
N ALA A 129 10.09 5.17 15.91
CA ALA A 129 10.02 6.49 15.28
C ALA A 129 8.58 6.97 15.07
N VAL A 130 7.66 6.05 14.70
CA VAL A 130 6.22 6.36 14.61
C VAL A 130 5.65 6.73 15.97
N ARG A 131 6.02 6.01 17.03
CA ARG A 131 5.61 6.28 18.41
C ARG A 131 6.09 7.64 18.90
N ASP A 132 7.33 8.01 18.59
CA ASP A 132 7.90 9.31 18.95
C ASP A 132 7.11 10.46 18.30
N ALA A 133 6.82 10.35 16.99
CA ALA A 133 5.92 11.28 16.30
C ALA A 133 4.50 11.27 16.92
N GLY A 134 4.03 10.10 17.36
CA GLY A 134 2.76 9.94 18.07
C GLY A 134 2.68 10.74 19.38
N TYR A 135 3.76 10.78 20.17
CA TYR A 135 3.78 11.59 21.40
C TYR A 135 3.61 13.08 21.09
N GLU A 136 4.26 13.60 20.06
CA GLU A 136 4.12 14.99 19.64
C GLU A 136 2.69 15.31 19.16
N ILE A 137 2.06 14.39 18.43
CA ILE A 137 0.65 14.53 18.04
C ILE A 137 -0.23 14.60 19.29
N ALA A 138 -0.01 13.74 20.29
CA ALA A 138 -0.78 13.72 21.53
C ALA A 138 -0.64 15.02 22.35
N LEU A 139 0.52 15.68 22.27
CA LEU A 139 0.78 16.99 22.85
C LEU A 139 0.14 18.15 22.07
N GLY A 140 -0.53 17.87 20.95
CA GLY A 140 -1.21 18.87 20.14
C GLY A 140 -0.30 19.66 19.21
N LEU A 141 0.86 19.11 18.84
CA LEU A 141 1.82 19.77 17.93
C LEU A 141 1.43 19.69 16.45
N MET A 142 0.23 19.19 16.13
CA MET A 142 -0.33 19.22 14.78
C MET A 142 -0.92 20.61 14.43
N PRO A 143 -0.53 21.21 13.29
CA PRO A 143 -1.12 22.45 12.81
C PRO A 143 -2.64 22.37 12.61
N LYS A 144 -3.37 23.38 13.12
CA LYS A 144 -4.83 23.47 12.97
C LYS A 144 -5.32 23.51 11.52
N SER A 145 -4.49 24.03 10.61
CA SER A 145 -4.80 24.11 9.18
C SER A 145 -4.97 22.74 8.52
N ILE A 146 -4.33 21.70 9.05
CA ILE A 146 -4.40 20.35 8.47
C ILE A 146 -5.77 19.70 8.77
N GLY A 147 -6.37 20.04 9.91
CA GLY A 147 -7.58 19.40 10.39
C GLY A 147 -7.36 17.95 10.85
N PRO A 148 -8.44 17.23 11.19
CA PRO A 148 -8.36 15.84 11.63
C PRO A 148 -7.86 14.93 10.51
N LEU A 149 -6.95 14.01 10.83
CA LEU A 149 -6.41 13.02 9.90
C LEU A 149 -7.11 11.68 10.05
N THR A 150 -7.57 11.14 8.93
CA THR A 150 -8.27 9.86 8.81
C THR A 150 -7.46 8.90 7.93
N PHE A 151 -7.14 7.73 8.47
CA PHE A 151 -6.42 6.65 7.81
C PHE A 151 -7.39 5.51 7.51
N VAL A 152 -7.58 5.22 6.22
CA VAL A 152 -8.46 4.15 5.75
C VAL A 152 -7.62 2.94 5.35
N PHE A 153 -7.86 1.81 5.99
CA PHE A 153 -7.22 0.53 5.68
C PHE A 153 -8.21 -0.33 4.90
N THR A 154 -7.88 -0.70 3.65
CA THR A 154 -8.76 -1.56 2.87
C THR A 154 -8.40 -3.04 3.04
N GLY A 155 -9.43 -3.87 3.20
CA GLY A 155 -9.26 -5.31 3.45
C GLY A 155 -8.93 -5.65 4.91
N SER A 156 -8.92 -6.96 5.20
CA SER A 156 -8.72 -7.53 6.54
C SER A 156 -7.58 -8.56 6.61
N GLY A 157 -6.85 -8.73 5.50
CA GLY A 157 -5.76 -9.69 5.38
C GLY A 157 -4.45 -9.20 6.01
N ASN A 158 -3.39 -9.98 5.78
CA ASN A 158 -2.07 -9.74 6.37
C ASN A 158 -1.52 -8.33 6.14
N VAL A 159 -1.74 -7.74 4.96
CA VAL A 159 -1.33 -6.36 4.66
C VAL A 159 -2.00 -5.37 5.60
N SER A 160 -3.34 -5.37 5.64
CA SER A 160 -4.11 -4.50 6.52
C SER A 160 -3.72 -4.68 7.99
N GLN A 161 -3.52 -5.92 8.44
CA GLN A 161 -3.07 -6.19 9.82
C GLN A 161 -1.69 -5.60 10.10
N GLY A 162 -0.71 -5.80 9.21
CA GLY A 162 0.63 -5.22 9.35
C GLY A 162 0.62 -3.70 9.34
N SER A 163 -0.22 -3.09 8.51
CA SER A 163 -0.40 -1.65 8.47
C SER A 163 -0.99 -1.11 9.77
N GLN A 164 -1.99 -1.79 10.30
CA GLN A 164 -2.62 -1.42 11.56
C GLN A 164 -1.66 -1.56 12.74
N GLU A 165 -0.74 -2.53 12.75
CA GLU A 165 0.30 -2.64 13.80
C GLU A 165 1.20 -1.41 13.90
N VAL A 166 1.50 -0.75 12.77
CA VAL A 166 2.23 0.52 12.76
C VAL A 166 1.33 1.66 13.20
N PHE A 167 0.09 1.70 12.72
CA PHE A 167 -0.87 2.74 13.08
C PHE A 167 -1.17 2.79 14.59
N LEU A 168 -1.22 1.64 15.25
CA LEU A 168 -1.44 1.54 16.70
C LEU A 168 -0.35 2.24 17.54
N GLU A 169 0.80 2.57 16.95
CA GLU A 169 1.87 3.35 17.60
C GLU A 169 1.51 4.84 17.74
N LEU A 170 0.56 5.35 16.95
CA LEU A 170 0.07 6.71 17.02
C LEU A 170 -1.03 6.85 18.08
N PRO A 171 -1.27 8.06 18.65
CA PRO A 171 -2.47 8.33 19.42
C PRO A 171 -3.67 8.23 18.48
N HIS A 172 -4.56 7.27 18.69
CA HIS A 172 -5.57 6.95 17.69
C HIS A 172 -6.97 6.71 18.28
N GLU A 173 -7.95 6.77 17.40
CA GLU A 173 -9.32 6.34 17.65
C GLU A 173 -9.85 5.62 16.40
N TYR A 174 -10.31 4.37 16.57
CA TYR A 174 -10.95 3.66 15.47
C TYR A 174 -12.41 4.07 15.34
N VAL A 175 -12.84 4.35 14.11
CA VAL A 175 -14.22 4.69 13.77
C VAL A 175 -14.75 3.73 12.71
N THR A 176 -16.06 3.50 12.74
CA THR A 176 -16.72 2.74 11.68
C THR A 176 -16.81 3.58 10.40
N PRO A 177 -16.98 2.95 9.22
CA PRO A 177 -17.18 3.67 7.96
C PRO A 177 -18.28 4.75 8.02
N GLU A 178 -19.36 4.51 8.76
CA GLU A 178 -20.48 5.44 8.93
C GLU A 178 -20.10 6.69 9.75
N LEU A 179 -19.13 6.56 10.65
CA LEU A 179 -18.63 7.65 11.49
C LEU A 179 -17.42 8.38 10.88
N LEU A 180 -16.89 7.91 9.75
CA LEU A 180 -15.70 8.47 9.11
C LEU A 180 -15.89 9.94 8.74
N LYS A 181 -17.08 10.31 8.23
CA LYS A 181 -17.42 11.72 7.94
C LYS A 181 -17.31 12.60 9.17
N LYS A 182 -17.93 12.17 10.29
CA LYS A 182 -17.92 12.90 11.56
C LYS A 182 -16.50 13.07 12.09
N ALA A 183 -15.67 12.03 11.98
CA ALA A 183 -14.26 12.09 12.37
C ALA A 183 -13.46 13.07 11.50
N ALA A 184 -13.68 13.07 10.18
CA ALA A 184 -13.02 14.00 9.28
C ALA A 184 -13.41 15.46 9.57
N GLU A 185 -14.69 15.74 9.84
CA GLU A 185 -15.21 17.10 10.03
C GLU A 185 -15.00 17.67 11.44
N HIS A 186 -15.09 16.82 12.47
CA HIS A 186 -15.15 17.24 13.87
C HIS A 186 -14.17 16.51 14.80
N GLY A 187 -13.23 15.75 14.23
CA GLY A 187 -12.22 15.04 14.99
C GLY A 187 -11.32 15.98 15.80
N SER A 188 -10.68 15.43 16.83
CA SER A 188 -9.62 16.10 17.58
C SER A 188 -8.31 16.07 16.78
N LEU A 189 -7.45 17.06 17.03
CA LEU A 189 -6.13 17.18 16.40
C LEU A 189 -5.01 16.51 17.19
N ASN A 190 -5.29 16.09 18.42
CA ASN A 190 -4.32 15.41 19.28
C ASN A 190 -4.30 13.87 19.08
N LYS A 191 -4.96 13.38 18.04
CA LYS A 191 -5.03 11.98 17.66
C LYS A 191 -5.30 11.83 16.17
N VAL A 192 -5.13 10.63 15.65
CA VAL A 192 -5.50 10.24 14.28
C VAL A 192 -6.66 9.24 14.31
N TYR A 193 -7.43 9.17 13.22
CA TYR A 193 -8.61 8.31 13.14
C TYR A 193 -8.36 7.15 12.20
N GLY A 194 -8.55 5.91 12.67
CA GLY A 194 -8.40 4.69 11.87
C GLY A 194 -9.75 4.15 11.42
N CYS A 195 -9.86 3.65 10.20
CA CYS A 195 -11.08 3.03 9.69
C CYS A 195 -10.74 1.79 8.84
N GLU A 196 -11.15 0.61 9.29
CA GLU A 196 -11.02 -0.63 8.52
C GLU A 196 -12.22 -0.78 7.56
N VAL A 197 -11.93 -0.82 6.26
CA VAL A 197 -12.95 -0.87 5.21
C VAL A 197 -12.87 -2.20 4.46
N ARG A 198 -13.87 -3.04 4.69
CA ARG A 198 -14.11 -4.30 3.98
C ARG A 198 -15.10 -4.15 2.82
N ARG A 199 -15.12 -5.14 1.92
CA ARG A 199 -16.01 -5.27 0.74
C ARG A 199 -17.45 -4.82 1.03
N ARG A 200 -18.07 -5.32 2.10
CA ARG A 200 -19.46 -4.98 2.51
C ARG A 200 -19.77 -3.49 2.72
N HIS A 201 -18.76 -2.66 2.96
CA HIS A 201 -18.98 -1.22 3.23
C HIS A 201 -18.96 -0.38 1.97
N TYR A 202 -18.46 -0.92 0.85
CA TYR A 202 -18.29 -0.15 -0.39
C TYR A 202 -18.67 -0.92 -1.67
N LEU A 203 -18.97 -2.21 -1.59
CA LEU A 203 -19.52 -2.95 -2.73
C LEU A 203 -21.02 -3.11 -2.53
N GLU A 204 -21.78 -2.78 -3.56
CA GLU A 204 -23.23 -2.89 -3.57
C GLU A 204 -23.67 -3.44 -4.92
N ARG A 205 -24.71 -4.28 -4.94
CA ARG A 205 -25.34 -4.70 -6.20
C ARG A 205 -25.80 -3.48 -6.99
N ALA A 206 -25.60 -3.52 -8.31
CA ALA A 206 -25.93 -2.41 -9.21
C ALA A 206 -27.43 -2.07 -9.24
N ASP A 207 -28.29 -3.08 -9.03
CA ASP A 207 -29.75 -2.96 -8.95
C ASP A 207 -30.28 -2.73 -7.51
N GLY A 208 -29.38 -2.64 -6.53
CA GLY A 208 -29.71 -2.51 -5.11
C GLY A 208 -29.77 -3.85 -4.38
N GLY A 209 -29.96 -3.81 -3.06
CA GLY A 209 -29.97 -5.02 -2.22
C GLY A 209 -28.67 -5.31 -1.46
N GLY A 210 -27.69 -4.39 -1.50
CA GLY A 210 -26.51 -4.43 -0.62
C GLY A 210 -25.41 -5.37 -1.12
N PHE A 211 -24.67 -5.97 -0.18
CA PHE A 211 -23.51 -6.83 -0.45
C PHE A 211 -23.77 -8.27 -0.05
N ASP A 212 -23.62 -9.21 -0.99
CA ASP A 212 -23.56 -10.65 -0.71
C ASP A 212 -22.15 -11.18 -1.03
N PRO A 213 -21.42 -11.76 -0.05
CA PRO A 213 -20.05 -12.21 -0.27
C PRO A 213 -19.95 -13.44 -1.18
N VAL A 214 -20.95 -14.32 -1.19
CA VAL A 214 -20.94 -15.56 -1.99
C VAL A 214 -21.21 -15.20 -3.45
N GLU A 215 -22.26 -14.42 -3.68
CA GLU A 215 -22.61 -14.02 -5.04
C GLU A 215 -21.55 -13.09 -5.65
N TYR A 216 -20.93 -12.21 -4.87
CA TYR A 216 -19.84 -11.38 -5.38
C TYR A 216 -18.64 -12.20 -5.87
N GLU A 217 -18.36 -13.34 -5.26
CA GLU A 217 -17.24 -14.20 -5.68
C GLU A 217 -17.55 -14.92 -7.01
N GLU A 218 -18.82 -15.27 -7.25
CA GLU A 218 -19.28 -15.92 -8.49
C GLU A 218 -19.59 -14.93 -9.62
N HIS A 219 -20.12 -13.76 -9.27
CA HIS A 219 -20.66 -12.74 -10.17
C HIS A 219 -20.22 -11.31 -9.78
N PRO A 220 -18.90 -11.01 -9.77
CA PRO A 220 -18.40 -9.69 -9.38
C PRO A 220 -18.89 -8.56 -10.29
N GLU A 221 -19.26 -8.87 -11.53
CA GLU A 221 -19.80 -7.93 -12.52
C GLU A 221 -21.16 -7.33 -12.14
N ARG A 222 -21.90 -7.96 -11.22
CA ARG A 222 -23.20 -7.45 -10.73
C ARG A 222 -23.05 -6.33 -9.70
N TYR A 223 -21.83 -6.09 -9.23
CA TYR A 223 -21.55 -5.15 -8.16
C TYR A 223 -20.93 -3.86 -8.70
N ILE A 224 -21.12 -2.77 -7.96
CA ILE A 224 -20.46 -1.49 -8.17
C ILE A 224 -19.72 -1.08 -6.89
N SER A 225 -18.66 -0.30 -7.07
CA SER A 225 -17.95 0.34 -5.95
C SER A 225 -18.59 1.69 -5.61
N THR A 226 -18.99 1.85 -4.35
CA THR A 226 -19.42 3.12 -3.74
C THR A 226 -18.32 3.77 -2.90
N PHE A 227 -17.09 3.23 -2.95
CA PHE A 227 -15.95 3.69 -2.16
C PHE A 227 -15.64 5.18 -2.39
N SER A 228 -15.65 5.62 -3.66
CA SER A 228 -15.41 7.02 -4.04
C SER A 228 -16.44 8.00 -3.49
N LYS A 229 -17.64 7.53 -3.14
CA LYS A 229 -18.75 8.35 -2.64
C LYS A 229 -18.88 8.31 -1.12
N LYS A 230 -18.73 7.12 -0.53
CA LYS A 230 -19.01 6.88 0.90
C LYS A 230 -17.79 6.97 1.79
N ILE A 231 -16.59 6.68 1.27
CA ILE A 231 -15.38 6.50 2.07
C ILE A 231 -14.29 7.50 1.68
N ALA A 232 -13.88 7.47 0.41
CA ALA A 232 -12.77 8.25 -0.12
C ALA A 232 -12.84 9.77 0.15
N PRO A 233 -14.01 10.44 0.11
CA PRO A 233 -14.10 11.88 0.40
C PRO A 233 -13.68 12.25 1.82
N TYR A 234 -13.71 11.28 2.74
CA TYR A 234 -13.40 11.46 4.16
C TYR A 234 -12.07 10.81 4.55
N ALA A 235 -11.31 10.26 3.61
CA ALA A 235 -10.00 9.68 3.84
C ALA A 235 -8.91 10.75 3.68
N SER A 236 -7.98 10.84 4.63
CA SER A 236 -6.77 11.66 4.49
C SER A 236 -5.64 10.82 3.91
N VAL A 237 -5.54 9.56 4.33
CA VAL A 237 -4.59 8.59 3.80
C VAL A 237 -5.35 7.29 3.51
N ILE A 238 -5.14 6.70 2.34
CA ILE A 238 -5.65 5.37 2.00
C ILE A 238 -4.47 4.41 2.00
N ILE A 239 -4.58 3.31 2.74
CA ILE A 239 -3.61 2.21 2.73
C ILE A 239 -4.34 1.02 2.12
N ASN A 240 -4.02 0.75 0.85
CA ASN A 240 -4.73 -0.24 0.05
C ASN A 240 -4.05 -1.61 0.14
N GLY A 241 -4.78 -2.59 0.67
CA GLY A 241 -4.31 -3.96 0.87
C GLY A 241 -5.24 -5.03 0.32
N ILE A 242 -6.16 -4.66 -0.58
CA ILE A 242 -7.09 -5.62 -1.19
C ILE A 242 -6.44 -6.36 -2.35
N TYR A 243 -6.81 -7.63 -2.49
CA TYR A 243 -6.67 -8.33 -3.76
C TYR A 243 -7.80 -7.89 -4.70
N TRP A 244 -7.47 -7.62 -5.96
CA TRP A 244 -8.42 -7.24 -7.00
C TRP A 244 -8.25 -8.15 -8.23
N ALA A 245 -9.37 -8.66 -8.73
CA ALA A 245 -9.41 -9.44 -9.95
C ALA A 245 -9.88 -8.57 -11.12
N VAL A 246 -9.46 -8.88 -12.34
CA VAL A 246 -9.75 -8.08 -13.55
C VAL A 246 -11.25 -7.80 -13.75
N ASN A 247 -12.12 -8.75 -13.37
CA ASN A 247 -13.57 -8.63 -13.52
C ASN A 247 -14.26 -7.99 -12.30
N SER A 248 -13.49 -7.55 -11.29
CA SER A 248 -14.02 -6.90 -10.10
C SER A 248 -14.14 -5.38 -10.30
N PRO A 249 -15.13 -4.73 -9.66
CA PRO A 249 -15.21 -3.27 -9.64
C PRO A 249 -13.93 -2.66 -9.09
N LYS A 250 -13.44 -1.60 -9.72
CA LYS A 250 -12.29 -0.84 -9.23
C LYS A 250 -12.67 -0.13 -7.92
N LEU A 251 -11.70 0.00 -7.02
CA LEU A 251 -11.87 0.74 -5.78
C LEU A 251 -12.01 2.25 -6.07
N LEU A 252 -11.12 2.78 -6.92
CA LEU A 252 -11.15 4.15 -7.42
C LEU A 252 -10.85 4.18 -8.91
N THR A 253 -11.66 4.91 -9.67
CA THR A 253 -11.47 5.14 -11.11
C THR A 253 -10.80 6.50 -11.39
N ILE A 254 -10.33 6.74 -12.61
CA ILE A 254 -9.81 8.04 -13.06
C ILE A 254 -10.87 9.15 -12.89
N PRO A 255 -12.15 8.97 -13.29
CA PRO A 255 -13.21 9.93 -13.00
C PRO A 255 -13.41 10.20 -11.51
N ASP A 256 -13.31 9.18 -10.66
CA ASP A 256 -13.41 9.34 -9.20
C ASP A 256 -12.27 10.22 -8.68
N ALA A 257 -11.03 9.94 -9.11
CA ALA A 257 -9.86 10.73 -8.72
C ALA A 257 -10.03 12.21 -9.10
N LYS A 258 -10.49 12.47 -10.33
CA LYS A 258 -10.79 13.83 -10.80
C LYS A 258 -11.89 14.51 -10.00
N HIS A 259 -12.85 13.77 -9.46
CA HIS A 259 -13.88 14.35 -8.60
C HIS A 259 -13.32 14.65 -7.19
N LEU A 260 -12.58 13.69 -6.61
CA LEU A 260 -12.03 13.77 -5.25
C LEU A 260 -10.93 14.82 -5.11
N LEU A 261 -10.16 15.05 -6.17
CA LEU A 261 -9.05 16.01 -6.22
C LEU A 261 -9.46 17.42 -6.64
N ARG A 262 -10.73 17.66 -6.99
CA ARG A 262 -11.19 19.02 -7.30
C ARG A 262 -11.01 19.91 -6.07
N PRO A 263 -10.28 21.04 -6.19
CA PRO A 263 -10.16 21.98 -5.10
C PRO A 263 -11.56 22.44 -4.66
N ALA A 264 -11.84 22.37 -3.36
CA ALA A 264 -13.03 22.98 -2.82
C ALA A 264 -12.94 24.49 -3.05
N HIS A 265 -13.98 25.11 -3.63
CA HIS A 265 -14.02 26.55 -3.83
C HIS A 265 -14.30 27.23 -2.48
N THR A 266 -13.24 27.47 -1.71
CA THR A 266 -13.30 28.11 -0.39
C THR A 266 -12.62 29.50 -0.44
N PRO A 267 -13.32 30.53 -0.93
CA PRO A 267 -12.73 31.85 -1.20
C PRO A 267 -12.26 32.59 0.06
N TRP A 268 -12.66 32.12 1.25
CA TRP A 268 -12.25 32.67 2.55
C TRP A 268 -11.02 31.99 3.17
N LEU A 269 -10.46 30.95 2.53
CA LEU A 269 -9.25 30.27 3.00
C LEU A 269 -8.05 30.71 2.16
N PRO A 270 -6.95 31.21 2.76
CA PRO A 270 -5.76 31.57 2.00
C PRO A 270 -5.15 30.32 1.35
N THR A 271 -4.96 30.38 0.03
CA THR A 271 -4.29 29.34 -0.75
C THR A 271 -2.96 29.87 -1.28
N SER A 272 -1.94 29.02 -1.27
CA SER A 272 -0.68 29.30 -1.97
C SER A 272 -0.76 28.74 -3.39
N VAL A 273 -0.18 29.44 -4.37
CA VAL A 273 -0.05 28.92 -5.74
C VAL A 273 0.71 27.60 -5.68
N GLY A 274 0.11 26.50 -6.16
CA GLY A 274 0.72 25.17 -6.05
C GLY A 274 0.26 24.33 -4.85
N ALA A 275 -0.57 24.86 -3.95
CA ALA A 275 -1.09 24.13 -2.79
C ALA A 275 -2.63 24.19 -2.77
N PRO A 276 -3.32 23.07 -2.54
CA PRO A 276 -4.76 23.11 -2.38
C PRO A 276 -5.18 23.89 -1.14
N ALA A 277 -6.42 24.40 -1.14
CA ALA A 277 -7.04 24.92 0.08
C ALA A 277 -7.14 23.82 1.12
N LEU A 278 -6.68 24.11 2.34
CA LEU A 278 -6.77 23.19 3.45
C LEU A 278 -8.06 23.40 4.26
N PRO A 279 -8.69 22.33 4.76
CA PRO A 279 -8.22 20.93 4.72
C PRO A 279 -8.49 20.27 3.35
N HIS A 280 -7.43 19.92 2.62
CA HIS A 280 -7.54 19.09 1.43
C HIS A 280 -7.61 17.64 1.89
N ARG A 281 -8.68 16.96 1.49
CA ARG A 281 -8.88 15.55 1.83
C ARG A 281 -8.09 14.67 0.85
N MET A 282 -7.66 13.49 1.29
CA MET A 282 -6.86 12.49 0.54
C MET A 282 -5.35 12.73 0.37
N LEU A 283 -4.64 13.39 1.29
CA LEU A 283 -3.18 13.63 1.26
C LEU A 283 -2.23 12.54 0.68
N GLY A 284 -2.54 11.24 0.80
CA GLY A 284 -1.71 10.16 0.26
C GLY A 284 -2.47 8.85 0.02
N ILE A 285 -1.98 8.05 -0.93
CA ILE A 285 -2.47 6.69 -1.19
C ILE A 285 -1.28 5.75 -1.21
N CYS A 286 -1.20 4.83 -0.27
CA CYS A 286 -0.23 3.74 -0.29
C CYS A 286 -0.89 2.50 -0.88
N ASP A 287 -0.67 2.23 -2.17
CA ASP A 287 -1.13 0.99 -2.77
C ASP A 287 -0.12 -0.13 -2.55
N ILE A 288 -0.38 -1.01 -1.60
CA ILE A 288 0.49 -2.15 -1.29
C ILE A 288 0.17 -3.35 -2.20
N SER A 289 -1.04 -3.38 -2.79
CA SER A 289 -1.39 -4.37 -3.81
C SER A 289 -0.69 -4.09 -5.15
N ALA A 290 -0.52 -2.80 -5.48
CA ALA A 290 0.29 -2.25 -6.58
C ALA A 290 0.29 -3.11 -7.86
N ASP A 291 -0.88 -3.40 -8.40
CA ASP A 291 -1.03 -3.95 -9.74
C ASP A 291 -1.28 -2.79 -10.72
N PRO A 292 -0.44 -2.57 -11.76
CA PRO A 292 -0.68 -1.53 -12.76
C PRO A 292 -2.06 -1.63 -13.40
N GLY A 293 -2.83 -0.55 -13.33
CA GLY A 293 -4.22 -0.52 -13.82
C GLY A 293 -5.22 -1.36 -13.00
N GLY A 294 -4.81 -1.78 -11.79
CA GLY A 294 -5.58 -2.63 -10.89
C GLY A 294 -6.70 -1.90 -10.14
N SER A 295 -6.79 -2.16 -8.84
CA SER A 295 -7.91 -1.65 -8.02
C SER A 295 -7.99 -0.13 -7.93
N ILE A 296 -6.86 0.56 -8.06
CA ILE A 296 -6.77 2.02 -8.15
C ILE A 296 -6.33 2.35 -9.57
N GLU A 297 -7.30 2.72 -10.42
CA GLU A 297 -7.15 2.73 -11.86
C GLU A 297 -5.98 3.57 -12.38
N PHE A 298 -5.73 4.70 -11.73
CA PHE A 298 -4.75 5.68 -12.15
C PHE A 298 -3.31 5.36 -11.70
N MET A 299 -3.11 4.27 -10.94
CA MET A 299 -1.78 3.78 -10.58
C MET A 299 -1.23 2.94 -11.73
N ASN A 300 -0.51 3.61 -12.64
CA ASN A 300 0.05 2.97 -13.84
C ASN A 300 1.50 2.50 -13.64
N GLU A 301 2.22 3.09 -12.68
CA GLU A 301 3.62 2.78 -12.41
C GLU A 301 3.82 2.40 -10.93
N CYS A 302 4.70 1.42 -10.68
CA CYS A 302 5.15 1.09 -9.34
C CYS A 302 6.35 1.95 -8.97
N THR A 303 6.29 2.64 -7.84
CA THR A 303 7.42 3.40 -7.29
C THR A 303 8.55 2.46 -6.85
N THR A 304 9.78 3.00 -6.78
CA THR A 304 10.98 2.24 -6.39
C THR A 304 11.51 2.76 -5.06
N ILE A 305 12.48 2.06 -4.46
CA ILE A 305 13.14 2.56 -3.23
C ILE A 305 13.83 3.91 -3.48
N ASP A 306 14.38 4.12 -4.68
CA ASP A 306 15.07 5.36 -5.06
C ASP A 306 14.10 6.50 -5.36
N THR A 307 12.93 6.19 -5.94
CA THR A 307 11.84 7.13 -6.21
C THR A 307 10.55 6.62 -5.55
N PRO A 308 10.44 6.71 -4.21
CA PRO A 308 9.40 6.02 -3.44
C PRO A 308 8.02 6.69 -3.49
N PHE A 309 7.94 7.90 -4.06
CA PHE A 309 6.70 8.63 -4.18
C PHE A 309 6.55 9.26 -5.58
N CYS A 310 5.32 9.27 -6.09
CA CYS A 310 4.95 10.10 -7.24
C CYS A 310 3.76 11.01 -6.91
N LEU A 311 3.65 12.15 -7.59
CA LEU A 311 2.53 13.08 -7.48
C LEU A 311 1.61 12.90 -8.70
N TYR A 312 0.38 12.47 -8.45
CA TYR A 312 -0.62 12.23 -9.49
C TYR A 312 -1.45 13.49 -9.83
N ASP A 313 -1.34 13.99 -11.06
CA ASP A 313 -2.19 15.07 -11.61
C ASP A 313 -3.48 14.47 -12.21
N ALA A 314 -4.60 14.60 -11.49
CA ALA A 314 -5.92 14.11 -11.90
C ALA A 314 -6.52 14.83 -13.12
N ASP A 315 -6.13 16.06 -13.42
CA ASP A 315 -6.66 16.78 -14.57
C ASP A 315 -6.00 16.31 -15.87
N ARG A 316 -4.71 15.94 -15.78
CA ARG A 316 -3.90 15.47 -16.91
C ARG A 316 -3.77 13.95 -16.98
N ASN A 317 -4.17 13.23 -15.93
CA ASN A 317 -3.95 11.80 -15.73
C ASN A 317 -2.46 11.43 -15.92
N LYS A 318 -1.58 12.13 -15.18
CA LYS A 318 -0.12 11.97 -15.30
C LYS A 318 0.56 11.98 -13.93
N ASP A 319 1.56 11.13 -13.79
CA ASP A 319 2.45 11.10 -12.62
C ASP A 319 3.64 12.04 -12.82
N THR A 320 4.11 12.65 -11.73
CA THR A 320 5.32 13.48 -11.71
C THR A 320 6.20 13.14 -10.50
N ASN A 321 7.53 13.19 -10.67
CA ASN A 321 8.49 12.87 -9.61
C ASN A 321 8.77 14.04 -8.65
N SER A 322 7.94 15.09 -8.67
CA SER A 322 8.11 16.29 -7.85
C SER A 322 7.04 16.35 -6.76
N PHE A 323 7.45 16.68 -5.53
CA PHE A 323 6.51 16.97 -4.44
C PHE A 323 5.88 18.37 -4.52
N SER A 324 6.38 19.24 -5.39
CA SER A 324 5.85 20.59 -5.63
C SER A 324 4.87 20.59 -6.82
N GLY A 325 3.58 20.82 -6.55
CA GLY A 325 2.54 20.85 -7.58
C GLY A 325 1.12 21.07 -7.03
N SER A 326 0.30 21.80 -7.79
CA SER A 326 -1.09 22.19 -7.47
C SER A 326 -2.11 21.05 -7.55
N GLY A 327 -1.76 19.92 -8.16
CA GLY A 327 -2.61 18.75 -8.32
C GLY A 327 -1.87 17.51 -7.87
N GLY A 328 -2.41 16.81 -6.88
CA GLY A 328 -2.02 15.44 -6.59
C GLY A 328 -1.68 15.10 -5.14
N PHE A 329 -1.55 13.80 -4.91
CA PHE A 329 -1.12 13.17 -3.66
C PHE A 329 0.12 12.35 -3.90
N SER A 330 0.87 12.07 -2.83
CA SER A 330 1.97 11.11 -2.88
C SER A 330 1.40 9.69 -2.94
N VAL A 331 1.73 8.99 -4.02
CA VAL A 331 1.54 7.55 -4.21
C VAL A 331 2.73 6.81 -3.65
#